data_AF-A0A7V0UGF3-F1
#
_entry.id   AF-A0A7V0UGF3-F1
#
_cell.length_a   1.000
_cell.length_b   1.000
_cell.length_c   1.000
_cell.angle_alpha   90.00
_cell.angle_beta   90.00
_cell.angle_gamma   90.00
#
_symmetry.space_group_name_H-M   'P 1'
#
loop_
_entity.id
_entity.type
_entity.pdbx_description
1 polymer ?
#
loop_
_entity_poly.entity_id
_entity_poly.type
_entity_poly.pdbx_seq_one_letter_code
_entity_poly.pdbx_strand_id
1 'polypeptide(L)'
;MSRPQDRAQAAQFYAVVLAVAVWNPAAQQAAAARRTSLSENARAFALLNMAISNALVSVMETKYHYNFWRPETAIRFGDIDGNPKTNPDPSFAPFIVAPCFPSYPSAHASASYAALTVLERLFGSGHRSLTLSNPAAPGMVLHYVKFKDIADDIDDARVLWRHSFPFRPGSG
;
A
#
# COMPACT_ATOMS: atom_id res chain seq x y z
N MET A 1 -9.43 16.31 -9.15
CA MET A 1 -9.86 16.00 -7.77
C MET A 1 -11.10 15.14 -7.87
N SER A 2 -10.98 13.84 -7.61
CA SER A 2 -12.09 12.94 -7.26
C SER A 2 -11.47 11.65 -6.72
N ARG A 3 -11.45 11.49 -5.40
CA ARG A 3 -11.25 10.21 -4.72
C ARG A 3 -12.57 9.90 -4.02
N PRO A 4 -13.51 9.19 -4.67
CA PRO A 4 -14.88 9.04 -4.18
C PRO A 4 -15.08 7.86 -3.23
N GLN A 5 -14.02 7.14 -2.83
CA GLN A 5 -14.12 5.97 -1.94
C GLN A 5 -13.63 6.29 -0.52
N ASP A 6 -14.27 5.64 0.47
CA ASP A 6 -13.96 5.83 1.88
C ASP A 6 -12.54 5.37 2.19
N ARG A 7 -11.73 6.28 2.74
CA ARG A 7 -10.34 6.01 3.11
C ARG A 7 -10.22 4.98 4.22
N ALA A 8 -11.19 4.89 5.14
CA ALA A 8 -11.19 3.87 6.17
C ALA A 8 -11.44 2.48 5.57
N GLN A 9 -12.39 2.38 4.64
CA GLN A 9 -12.64 1.18 3.86
C GLN A 9 -11.40 0.76 3.04
N ALA A 10 -10.75 1.69 2.33
CA ALA A 10 -9.51 1.40 1.62
C ALA A 10 -8.40 0.90 2.57
N ALA A 11 -8.25 1.54 3.74
CA ALA A 11 -7.26 1.15 4.74
C ALA A 11 -7.49 -0.27 5.28
N GLN A 12 -8.74 -0.63 5.55
CA GLN A 12 -9.13 -1.98 5.98
C GLN A 12 -8.96 -3.01 4.85
N PHE A 13 -9.31 -2.67 3.61
CA PHE A 13 -9.11 -3.55 2.46
C PHE A 13 -7.62 -3.88 2.28
N TYR A 14 -6.76 -2.86 2.25
CA TYR A 14 -5.32 -3.06 2.11
C TYR A 14 -4.64 -3.62 3.38
N ALA A 15 -5.39 -3.78 4.49
CA ALA A 15 -4.89 -4.45 5.70
C ALA A 15 -4.70 -5.94 5.49
N VAL A 16 -5.58 -6.52 4.69
CA VAL A 16 -5.69 -7.98 4.51
C VAL A 16 -5.37 -8.41 3.08
N VAL A 17 -5.38 -7.49 2.11
CA VAL A 17 -5.08 -7.79 0.70
C VAL A 17 -3.65 -7.37 0.34
N LEU A 18 -2.83 -8.36 -0.01
CA LEU A 18 -1.43 -8.19 -0.41
C LEU A 18 -1.29 -7.69 -1.86
N ALA A 19 -0.12 -7.12 -2.18
CA ALA A 19 0.17 -6.53 -3.49
C ALA A 19 -0.16 -7.47 -4.67
N VAL A 20 0.22 -8.75 -4.60
CA VAL A 20 -0.09 -9.73 -5.67
C VAL A 20 -1.60 -9.83 -5.92
N ALA A 21 -2.39 -9.88 -4.85
CA ALA A 21 -3.84 -10.00 -4.91
C ALA A 21 -4.56 -8.68 -5.29
N VAL A 22 -3.87 -7.55 -5.24
CA VAL A 22 -4.32 -6.26 -5.78
C VAL A 22 -4.00 -6.15 -7.27
N TRP A 23 -2.74 -6.39 -7.62
CA TRP A 23 -2.20 -5.99 -8.91
C TRP A 23 -2.42 -7.02 -10.02
N ASN A 24 -2.54 -8.32 -9.69
CA ASN A 24 -2.88 -9.33 -10.71
C ASN A 24 -4.31 -9.14 -11.27
N PRO A 25 -5.36 -8.93 -10.45
CA PRO A 25 -6.68 -8.59 -10.98
C PRO A 25 -6.72 -7.28 -11.78
N ALA A 26 -5.96 -6.26 -11.36
CA ALA A 26 -5.85 -5.01 -12.10
C ALA A 26 -5.18 -5.21 -13.48
N ALA A 27 -4.12 -6.03 -13.53
CA ALA A 27 -3.45 -6.41 -14.77
C ALA A 27 -4.38 -7.23 -15.69
N GLN A 28 -5.15 -8.15 -15.12
CA GLN A 28 -6.14 -8.94 -15.87
C GLN A 28 -7.19 -8.04 -16.53
N GLN A 29 -7.74 -7.07 -15.80
CA GLN A 29 -8.70 -6.12 -16.33
C GLN A 29 -8.11 -5.24 -17.44
N ALA A 30 -6.88 -4.78 -17.27
CA ALA A 30 -6.20 -3.97 -18.28
C ALA A 30 -5.87 -4.76 -19.56
N ALA A 31 -5.42 -6.01 -19.42
CA ALA A 31 -5.20 -6.94 -20.51
C ALA A 31 -6.50 -7.22 -21.29
N ALA A 32 -7.58 -7.55 -20.57
CA ALA A 32 -8.89 -7.80 -21.17
C ALA A 32 -9.42 -6.58 -21.95
N ALA A 33 -9.29 -5.38 -21.37
CA ALA A 33 -9.71 -4.14 -22.03
C ALA A 33 -8.92 -3.85 -23.32
N ARG A 34 -7.63 -4.20 -23.36
CA ARG A 34 -6.77 -4.04 -24.55
C ARG A 34 -6.86 -5.21 -25.54
N ARG A 35 -7.58 -6.29 -25.20
CA ARG A 35 -7.71 -7.52 -26.01
C ARG A 35 -6.34 -8.13 -26.37
N THR A 36 -5.43 -8.15 -25.41
CA THR A 36 -4.09 -8.73 -25.58
C THR A 36 -4.14 -10.25 -25.77
N SER A 37 -3.18 -10.76 -26.55
CA SER A 37 -2.99 -12.18 -26.81
C SER A 37 -2.51 -12.95 -25.56
N LEU A 38 -2.59 -14.28 -25.62
CA LEU A 38 -2.12 -15.15 -24.54
C LEU A 38 -0.64 -14.93 -24.20
N SER A 39 0.23 -14.79 -25.21
CA SER A 39 1.66 -14.58 -25.02
C SER A 39 1.96 -13.20 -24.43
N GLU A 40 1.24 -12.16 -24.84
CA GLU A 40 1.33 -10.82 -24.23
C GLU A 40 0.89 -10.84 -22.76
N ASN A 41 -0.19 -11.56 -22.45
CA ASN A 41 -0.66 -11.73 -21.07
C ASN A 41 0.37 -12.46 -20.22
N ALA A 42 0.89 -13.60 -20.70
CA ALA A 42 1.93 -14.35 -20.00
C ALA A 42 3.15 -13.48 -19.69
N ARG A 43 3.62 -12.70 -20.68
CA ARG A 43 4.72 -11.74 -20.49
C ARG A 43 4.37 -10.65 -19.48
N ALA A 44 3.16 -10.09 -19.53
CA ALA A 44 2.73 -9.05 -18.60
C ALA A 44 2.70 -9.54 -17.15
N PHE A 45 2.10 -10.71 -16.90
CA PHE A 45 2.05 -11.30 -15.56
C PHE A 45 3.43 -11.71 -15.05
N ALA A 46 4.31 -12.23 -15.91
CA ALA A 46 5.67 -12.56 -15.54
C ALA A 46 6.46 -11.31 -15.09
N LEU A 47 6.43 -10.23 -15.88
CA LEU A 47 7.11 -8.98 -15.56
C LEU A 47 6.55 -8.35 -14.27
N LEU A 48 5.23 -8.36 -14.11
CA LEU A 48 4.55 -7.83 -12.93
C LEU A 48 5.00 -8.57 -11.66
N ASN A 49 4.89 -9.89 -11.64
CA ASN A 49 5.17 -10.67 -10.44
C ASN A 49 6.67 -10.71 -10.13
N MET A 50 7.54 -10.67 -11.14
CA MET A 50 8.99 -10.52 -10.94
C MET A 50 9.32 -9.18 -10.28
N ALA A 51 8.73 -8.07 -10.74
CA ALA A 51 8.96 -6.76 -10.14
C ALA A 51 8.43 -6.68 -8.70
N ILE A 52 7.24 -7.23 -8.42
CA ILE A 52 6.69 -7.30 -7.06
C ILE A 52 7.62 -8.14 -6.16
N SER A 53 8.07 -9.30 -6.63
CA SER A 53 8.95 -10.18 -5.86
C SER A 53 10.27 -9.51 -5.52
N ASN A 54 10.94 -8.88 -6.50
CA ASN A 54 12.18 -8.15 -6.27
C ASN A 54 11.99 -7.01 -5.27
N ALA A 55 10.90 -6.24 -5.41
CA ALA A 55 10.58 -5.16 -4.46
C ALA A 55 10.36 -5.66 -3.03
N LEU A 56 9.72 -6.82 -2.87
CA LEU A 56 9.50 -7.44 -1.56
C LEU A 56 10.80 -7.97 -0.92
N VAL A 57 11.73 -8.50 -1.72
CA VAL A 57 13.06 -8.90 -1.21
C VAL A 57 13.84 -7.66 -0.76
N SER A 58 13.96 -6.65 -1.62
CA SER A 58 14.71 -5.43 -1.32
C SER A 58 14.14 -4.65 -0.12
N VAL A 59 12.81 -4.59 0.04
CA VAL A 59 12.21 -3.91 1.20
C VAL A 59 12.45 -4.68 2.49
N MET A 60 12.48 -6.01 2.48
CA MET A 60 12.78 -6.79 3.68
C MET A 60 14.24 -6.63 4.07
N GLU A 61 15.17 -6.70 3.12
CA GLU A 61 16.58 -6.40 3.36
C GLU A 61 16.75 -5.01 3.98
N THR A 62 16.12 -4.00 3.39
CA THR A 62 16.16 -2.61 3.90
C THR A 62 15.55 -2.50 5.31
N LYS A 63 14.45 -3.21 5.57
CA LYS A 63 13.79 -3.23 6.88
C LYS A 63 14.69 -3.74 7.98
N TYR A 64 15.38 -4.84 7.73
CA TYR A 64 16.27 -5.44 8.73
C TYR A 64 17.62 -4.75 8.79
N HIS A 65 18.03 -4.04 7.74
CA HIS A 65 19.20 -3.15 7.77
C HIS A 65 19.00 -1.98 8.73
N TYR A 66 17.88 -1.25 8.63
CA TYR A 66 17.64 -0.07 9.47
C TYR A 66 16.88 -0.35 10.78
N ASN A 67 16.11 -1.44 10.84
CA ASN A 67 15.41 -1.94 12.02
C ASN A 67 14.57 -0.90 12.80
N PHE A 68 13.90 0.01 12.10
CA PHE A 68 13.09 1.07 12.71
C PHE A 68 11.84 0.56 13.44
N TRP A 69 11.55 1.19 14.58
CA TRP A 69 10.34 0.96 15.39
C TRP A 69 9.05 1.18 14.62
N ARG A 70 8.00 0.47 15.04
CA ARG A 70 6.62 0.75 14.63
C ARG A 70 6.07 1.98 15.36
N PRO A 71 5.11 2.71 14.76
CA PRO A 71 4.49 3.88 15.42
C PRO A 71 3.90 3.57 16.78
N GLU A 72 3.24 2.43 16.95
CA GLU A 72 2.70 2.05 18.26
C GLU A 72 3.80 1.99 19.34
N THR A 73 4.94 1.38 19.03
CA THR A 73 6.11 1.35 19.92
C THR A 73 6.67 2.75 20.12
N ALA A 74 6.88 3.51 19.05
CA ALA A 74 7.48 4.84 19.12
C ALA A 74 6.61 5.85 19.88
N ILE A 75 5.29 5.77 19.78
CA ILE A 75 4.36 6.65 20.48
C ILE A 75 4.23 6.24 21.95
N ARG A 76 4.11 4.94 22.26
CA ARG A 76 4.00 4.48 23.65
C ARG A 76 5.27 4.70 24.47
N PHE A 77 6.42 4.61 23.81
CA PHE A 77 7.75 4.69 24.43
C PHE A 77 8.55 5.90 23.91
N GLY A 78 7.86 7.02 23.64
CA GLY A 78 8.50 8.23 23.13
C GLY A 78 9.54 8.83 24.07
N ASP A 79 9.51 8.47 25.36
CA ASP A 79 10.46 8.91 26.39
C ASP A 79 11.85 8.25 26.31
N ILE A 80 11.99 7.13 25.58
CA ILE A 80 13.25 6.39 25.46
C ILE A 80 13.91 6.50 24.08
N ASP A 81 13.41 7.37 23.20
CA ASP A 81 13.94 7.57 21.85
C ASP A 81 15.09 8.59 21.77
N GLY A 82 15.44 9.23 22.91
CA GLY A 82 16.49 10.24 23.01
C GLY A 82 16.09 11.62 22.50
N ASN A 83 14.81 11.86 22.18
CA ASN A 83 14.30 13.14 21.75
C ASN A 83 13.46 13.80 22.88
N PRO A 84 13.86 14.95 23.43
CA PRO A 84 13.11 15.59 24.52
C PRO A 84 11.76 16.19 24.08
N LYS A 85 11.41 16.14 22.79
CA LYS A 85 10.15 16.65 22.23
C LYS A 85 9.08 15.56 22.04
N THR A 86 9.38 14.30 22.37
CA THR A 86 8.47 13.16 22.21
C THR A 86 7.95 12.74 23.57
N ASN A 87 6.72 13.13 23.88
CA ASN A 87 6.03 12.63 25.07
C ASN A 87 5.44 11.24 24.78
N PRO A 88 5.59 10.26 25.69
CA PRO A 88 4.96 8.97 25.52
C PRO A 88 3.44 9.08 25.68
N ASP A 89 2.70 8.28 24.91
CA ASP A 89 1.28 8.00 25.13
C ASP A 89 1.09 6.48 25.28
N PRO A 90 1.12 5.96 26.53
CA PRO A 90 0.96 4.54 26.80
C PRO A 90 -0.41 3.97 26.39
N SER A 91 -1.43 4.84 26.25
CA SER A 91 -2.79 4.47 25.89
C SER A 91 -3.03 4.41 24.38
N PHE A 92 -2.05 4.85 23.58
CA PHE A 92 -2.16 4.86 22.12
C PHE A 92 -2.48 3.46 21.57
N ALA A 93 -3.51 3.38 20.73
CA ALA A 93 -3.87 2.18 20.00
C ALA A 93 -3.98 2.51 18.50
N PRO A 94 -3.31 1.74 17.61
CA PRO A 94 -3.39 1.98 16.17
C PRO A 94 -4.75 1.55 15.62
N PHE A 95 -5.20 2.20 14.55
CA PHE A 95 -6.42 1.81 13.84
C PHE A 95 -6.34 0.37 13.29
N ILE A 96 -5.14 -0.04 12.84
CA ILE A 96 -4.84 -1.40 12.38
C ILE A 96 -3.58 -1.88 13.09
N VAL A 97 -3.65 -3.09 13.66
CA VAL A 97 -2.53 -3.72 14.37
C VAL A 97 -1.32 -3.82 13.45
N ALA A 98 -0.17 -3.37 13.95
CA ALA A 98 1.06 -3.38 13.18
C ALA A 98 1.54 -4.82 12.94
N PRO A 99 1.93 -5.17 11.71
CA PRO A 99 2.48 -6.50 11.45
C PRO A 99 3.91 -6.65 12.03
N CYS A 100 4.28 -7.91 12.29
CA CYS A 100 5.49 -8.33 13.02
C CYS A 100 6.81 -8.22 12.23
N PHE A 101 7.10 -7.05 11.67
CA PHE A 101 8.39 -6.71 11.03
C PHE A 101 8.72 -5.22 11.19
N PRO A 102 9.95 -4.73 10.93
CA PRO A 102 10.31 -3.31 11.08
C PRO A 102 9.47 -2.36 10.23
N SER A 103 9.42 -1.08 10.57
CA SER A 103 8.46 -0.14 9.98
C SER A 103 8.86 0.44 8.62
N TYR A 104 10.16 0.65 8.39
CA TYR A 104 10.68 1.38 7.24
C TYR A 104 11.47 0.47 6.28
N PRO A 105 11.29 0.60 4.95
CA PRO A 105 10.25 1.37 4.27
C PRO A 105 8.90 0.60 4.23
N SER A 106 7.84 1.19 3.69
CA SER A 106 6.56 0.48 3.56
C SER A 106 6.66 -0.64 2.52
N ALA A 107 6.44 -1.90 2.93
CA ALA A 107 6.46 -3.04 2.02
C ALA A 107 5.33 -2.97 0.98
N HIS A 108 4.14 -2.52 1.41
CA HIS A 108 3.00 -2.38 0.49
C HIS A 108 3.23 -1.27 -0.53
N ALA A 109 3.81 -0.12 -0.12
CA ALA A 109 4.17 0.95 -1.04
C ALA A 109 5.22 0.44 -2.03
N SER A 110 6.32 -0.17 -1.54
CA SER A 110 7.42 -0.64 -2.38
C SER A 110 6.96 -1.62 -3.46
N ALA A 111 6.17 -2.62 -3.08
CA ALA A 111 5.61 -3.59 -4.03
C ALA A 111 4.60 -2.93 -5.01
N SER A 112 3.81 -1.97 -4.52
CA SER A 112 2.78 -1.32 -5.32
C SER A 112 3.34 -0.33 -6.34
N TYR A 113 4.38 0.42 -6.01
CA TYR A 113 5.05 1.28 -6.99
C TYR A 113 5.84 0.48 -8.02
N ALA A 114 6.41 -0.67 -7.64
CA ALA A 114 7.01 -1.60 -8.60
C ALA A 114 5.95 -2.13 -9.60
N ALA A 115 4.80 -2.56 -9.09
CA ALA A 115 3.68 -3.00 -9.92
C ALA A 115 3.13 -1.88 -10.80
N LEU A 116 2.89 -0.69 -10.24
CA LEU A 116 2.45 0.50 -10.95
C LEU A 116 3.37 0.80 -12.14
N THR A 117 4.69 0.85 -11.89
CA THR A 117 5.68 1.15 -12.92
C THR A 117 5.63 0.15 -14.07
N VAL A 118 5.52 -1.15 -13.77
CA VAL A 118 5.41 -2.18 -14.81
C VAL A 118 4.11 -2.03 -15.59
N LEU A 119 2.97 -1.86 -14.91
CA LEU A 119 1.67 -1.78 -15.57
C LEU A 119 1.50 -0.51 -16.40
N GLU A 120 2.01 0.63 -15.95
CA GLU A 120 2.00 1.86 -16.75
C GLU A 120 2.91 1.73 -17.98
N ARG A 121 4.06 1.04 -17.88
CA ARG A 121 4.91 0.75 -19.05
C ARG A 121 4.23 -0.19 -20.05
N LEU A 122 3.45 -1.16 -19.57
CA LEU A 122 2.80 -2.15 -20.44
C LEU A 122 1.50 -1.63 -21.04
N PHE A 123 0.66 -0.95 -20.25
CA PHE A 123 -0.72 -0.60 -20.58
C PHE A 123 -0.99 0.91 -20.64
N GLY A 124 0.00 1.75 -20.30
CA GLY A 124 -0.13 3.21 -20.23
C GLY A 124 -0.70 3.72 -18.90
N SER A 125 -0.47 4.99 -18.59
CA SER A 125 -0.97 5.71 -17.40
C SER A 125 -2.36 6.35 -17.58
N GLY A 126 -2.99 6.08 -18.73
CA GLY A 126 -4.32 6.60 -19.07
C GLY A 126 -5.45 6.05 -18.20
N HIS A 127 -6.63 6.66 -18.36
CA HIS A 127 -7.84 6.26 -17.66
C HIS A 127 -8.33 4.87 -18.07
N ARG A 128 -8.89 4.13 -17.10
CA ARG A 128 -9.42 2.77 -17.25
C ARG A 128 -10.37 2.46 -16.11
N SER A 129 -11.40 1.66 -16.36
CA SER A 129 -12.29 1.19 -15.28
C SER A 129 -11.65 -0.01 -14.58
N LEU A 130 -11.31 0.14 -13.30
CA LEU A 130 -10.78 -0.93 -12.46
C LEU A 130 -11.68 -1.15 -11.25
N THR A 131 -11.99 -2.40 -10.98
CA THR A 131 -12.73 -2.81 -9.78
C THR A 131 -11.90 -3.82 -9.01
N LEU A 132 -11.67 -3.57 -7.73
CA LEU A 132 -10.95 -4.47 -6.83
C LEU A 132 -11.90 -5.03 -5.77
N SER A 133 -11.89 -6.34 -5.61
CA SER A 133 -12.54 -7.06 -4.52
C SER A 133 -11.67 -8.26 -4.15
N ASN A 134 -11.80 -8.78 -2.92
CA ASN A 134 -11.04 -9.93 -2.48
C ASN A 134 -11.82 -10.72 -1.42
N PRO A 135 -11.81 -12.07 -1.46
CA PRO A 135 -12.45 -12.88 -0.42
C PRO A 135 -11.94 -12.60 1.01
N ALA A 136 -10.70 -12.14 1.17
CA ALA A 136 -10.15 -11.73 2.46
C ALA A 136 -10.77 -10.43 3.01
N ALA A 137 -11.45 -9.65 2.18
CA ALA A 137 -12.14 -8.40 2.51
C ALA A 137 -13.60 -8.47 2.02
N PRO A 138 -14.44 -9.35 2.62
CA PRO A 138 -15.78 -9.61 2.12
C PRO A 138 -16.66 -8.36 2.18
N GLY A 139 -17.44 -8.13 1.12
CA GLY A 139 -18.33 -6.97 1.01
C GLY A 139 -17.62 -5.65 0.66
N MET A 140 -16.29 -5.62 0.59
CA MET A 140 -15.52 -4.43 0.23
C MET A 140 -15.17 -4.45 -1.26
N VAL A 141 -15.59 -3.41 -1.96
CA VAL A 141 -15.33 -3.22 -3.40
C VAL A 141 -14.79 -1.81 -3.61
N LEU A 142 -13.61 -1.71 -4.19
CA LEU A 142 -12.93 -0.45 -4.49
C LEU A 142 -12.93 -0.19 -6.00
N HIS A 143 -13.08 1.07 -6.39
CA HIS A 143 -13.19 1.47 -7.78
C HIS A 143 -12.15 2.53 -8.13
N TYR A 144 -11.43 2.32 -9.23
CA TYR A 144 -10.34 3.19 -9.64
C TYR A 144 -10.41 3.53 -11.13
N VAL A 145 -9.93 4.73 -11.46
CA VAL A 145 -9.83 5.21 -12.84
C VAL A 145 -8.39 5.19 -13.38
N LYS A 146 -7.38 5.10 -12.51
CA LYS A 146 -5.96 4.94 -12.88
C LYS A 146 -5.27 3.94 -11.96
N PHE A 147 -4.19 3.32 -12.45
CA PHE A 147 -3.31 2.52 -11.59
C PHE A 147 -2.70 3.34 -10.46
N LYS A 148 -2.31 4.59 -10.75
CA LYS A 148 -1.75 5.49 -9.74
C LYS A 148 -2.70 5.71 -8.56
N ASP A 149 -4.00 5.78 -8.80
CA ASP A 149 -4.98 5.98 -7.73
C ASP A 149 -4.96 4.81 -6.72
N ILE A 150 -4.71 3.58 -7.20
CA ILE A 150 -4.53 2.39 -6.33
C ILE A 150 -3.28 2.55 -5.46
N ALA A 151 -2.14 2.93 -6.06
CA ALA A 151 -0.88 3.08 -5.33
C ALA A 151 -0.95 4.18 -4.27
N ASP A 152 -1.57 5.31 -4.61
CA ASP A 152 -1.75 6.42 -3.69
C ASP A 152 -2.71 6.06 -2.53
N ASP A 153 -3.78 5.31 -2.79
CA ASP A 153 -4.68 4.84 -1.72
C ASP A 153 -4.00 3.82 -0.80
N ILE A 154 -3.10 3.01 -1.35
CA ILE A 154 -2.25 2.12 -0.55
C ILE A 154 -1.31 2.94 0.34
N ASP A 155 -0.71 4.01 -0.16
CA ASP A 155 0.13 4.90 0.65
C ASP A 155 -0.67 5.62 1.74
N ASP A 156 -1.80 6.22 1.38
CA ASP A 156 -2.70 6.91 2.32
C ASP A 156 -3.18 5.94 3.41
N ALA A 157 -3.52 4.71 3.05
CA ALA A 157 -3.85 3.65 4.00
C ALA A 157 -2.72 3.46 5.02
N ARG A 158 -1.45 3.42 4.59
CA ARG A 158 -0.31 3.25 5.52
C ARG A 158 -0.08 4.45 6.42
N VAL A 159 -0.58 5.63 6.07
CA VAL A 159 -0.56 6.80 6.96
C VAL A 159 -1.70 6.70 7.98
N LEU A 160 -2.90 6.33 7.53
CA LEU A 160 -4.09 6.13 8.38
C LEU A 160 -3.90 5.02 9.40
N TRP A 161 -3.19 3.95 9.06
CA TRP A 161 -2.85 2.89 10.02
C TRP A 161 -2.07 3.41 11.22
N ARG A 162 -1.30 4.50 11.03
CA ARG A 162 -0.46 5.12 12.06
C ARG A 162 -1.20 6.17 12.87
N HIS A 163 -2.32 6.68 12.37
CA HIS A 163 -3.00 7.84 12.92
C HIS A 163 -4.45 7.51 13.27
N SER A 164 -4.69 7.28 14.54
CA SER A 164 -5.84 7.90 15.17
C SER A 164 -5.45 9.38 15.44
N PHE A 165 -6.00 10.29 14.63
CA PHE A 165 -5.87 11.78 14.53
C PHE A 165 -4.91 12.42 13.50
N PRO A 166 -5.34 13.50 12.81
CA PRO A 166 -4.58 14.17 11.77
C PRO A 166 -3.47 15.03 12.37
N PHE A 167 -2.25 14.87 11.83
CA PHE A 167 -1.17 15.82 12.06
C PHE A 167 -1.59 17.18 11.48
N ARG A 168 -1.81 18.18 12.35
CA ARG A 168 -2.00 19.57 11.95
C ARG A 168 -0.66 20.29 12.11
N PRO A 169 -0.02 20.77 11.04
CA PRO A 169 1.16 21.59 11.18
C PRO A 169 0.74 23.04 11.49
N GLY A 170 1.21 23.56 12.63
CA GLY A 170 1.30 24.99 12.92
C GLY A 170 0.31 25.54 13.96
N SER A 171 0.85 25.92 15.12
CA SER A 171 0.51 27.14 15.85
C SER A 171 1.39 27.29 17.10
N GLY A 172 2.14 28.40 17.18
CA GLY A 172 2.82 28.87 18.40
C GLY A 172 4.32 28.85 18.34
#